data_AF-A0A4U0TT90-F1
#
_entry.id   AF-A0A4U0TT90-F1
#
_cell.length_a   1.000
_cell.length_b   1.000
_cell.length_c   1.000
_cell.angle_alpha   90.00
_cell.angle_beta   90.00
_cell.angle_gamma   90.00
#
_symmetry.space_group_name_H-M   'P 1'
#
loop_
_entity.id
_entity.type
_entity.pdbx_description
1 polymer ?
#
loop_
_entity_poly.entity_id
_entity_poly.type
_entity_poly.pdbx_seq_one_letter_code
_entity_poly.pdbx_strand_id
1 'polypeptide(L)'
;MTQLMCHCPNCLKSLGNSGAFTFCPIANFNFTESSKEQVKTYRDQATDSKDEMQRQFCTNCGSCVLITTDHNTSVAIVPVGTMDCGGQGWWKPEIECQCNNKKDWMAKYAGTQMHDRNPTFG
;
A
#
# COMPACT_ATOMS: atom_id res chain seq x y z
N MET A 1 -6.85 9.45 8.79
CA MET A 1 -5.82 8.57 8.22
C MET A 1 -6.55 7.66 7.27
N THR A 2 -6.38 7.85 5.96
CA THR A 2 -7.14 7.11 4.95
C THR A 2 -6.78 5.62 5.00
N GLN A 3 -7.77 4.74 4.89
CA GLN A 3 -7.57 3.29 4.85
C GLN A 3 -8.03 2.77 3.50
N LEU A 4 -7.10 2.24 2.70
CA LEU A 4 -7.34 1.98 1.27
C LEU A 4 -7.01 0.54 0.89
N MET A 5 -7.89 -0.06 0.09
CA MET A 5 -7.65 -1.29 -0.66
C MET A 5 -7.37 -0.95 -2.12
N CYS A 6 -6.25 -1.44 -2.65
CA CYS A 6 -5.90 -1.29 -4.06
C CYS A 6 -5.93 -2.64 -4.77
N HIS A 7 -6.61 -2.69 -5.91
CA HIS A 7 -6.74 -3.90 -6.71
C HIS A 7 -5.87 -3.90 -7.98
N CYS A 8 -4.93 -2.94 -8.13
CA CYS A 8 -4.12 -2.87 -9.34
C CYS A 8 -3.20 -4.10 -9.51
N PRO A 9 -2.82 -4.44 -10.75
CA PRO A 9 -1.91 -5.56 -11.01
C PRO A 9 -0.59 -5.49 -10.24
N ASN A 10 -0.03 -4.30 -10.02
CA ASN A 10 1.22 -4.14 -9.27
C ASN A 10 1.05 -4.47 -7.78
N CYS A 11 -0.05 -4.06 -7.16
CA CYS A 11 -0.34 -4.44 -5.77
C CYS A 11 -0.55 -5.95 -5.65
N LEU A 12 -1.32 -6.54 -6.58
CA LEU A 12 -1.52 -7.99 -6.65
C LEU A 12 -0.20 -8.76 -6.75
N LYS A 13 0.72 -8.31 -7.63
CA LYS A 13 2.04 -8.97 -7.81
C LYS A 13 2.97 -8.77 -6.62
N SER A 14 3.03 -7.56 -6.06
CA SER A 14 4.00 -7.21 -5.01
C SER A 14 3.59 -7.69 -3.62
N LEU A 15 2.29 -7.83 -3.36
CA LEU A 15 1.76 -8.20 -2.04
C LEU A 15 1.04 -9.56 -2.04
N GLY A 16 0.96 -10.23 -3.20
CA GLY A 16 0.29 -11.52 -3.36
C GLY A 16 -1.25 -11.45 -3.34
N ASN A 17 -1.82 -10.28 -3.07
CA ASN A 17 -3.26 -10.01 -3.09
C ASN A 17 -3.50 -8.49 -3.22
N SER A 18 -4.75 -8.06 -3.15
CA SER A 18 -5.14 -6.65 -3.09
C SER A 18 -4.39 -5.97 -1.95
N GLY A 19 -3.80 -4.81 -2.24
CA GLY A 19 -2.96 -4.10 -1.30
C GLY A 19 -3.80 -3.35 -0.27
N ALA A 20 -3.65 -3.70 1.00
CA ALA A 20 -4.25 -3.03 2.12
C ALA A 20 -3.26 -2.01 2.71
N PHE A 21 -3.62 -0.74 2.68
CA PHE A 21 -2.70 0.35 3.02
C PHE A 21 -3.28 1.31 4.05
N THR A 22 -2.36 1.88 4.82
CA THR A 22 -2.57 3.11 5.58
C THR A 22 -1.50 4.13 5.17
N PHE A 23 -1.72 5.40 5.51
CA PHE A 23 -0.85 6.50 5.09
C PHE A 23 -0.43 7.36 6.28
N CYS A 24 0.82 7.78 6.31
CA CYS A 24 1.31 8.78 7.24
C CYS A 24 2.27 9.75 6.54
N PRO A 25 2.53 10.94 7.12
CA PRO A 25 3.59 11.80 6.62
C PRO A 25 4.93 11.05 6.65
N ILE A 26 5.69 11.10 5.56
CA ILE A 26 7.00 10.41 5.47
C ILE A 26 7.96 10.86 6.57
N ALA A 27 7.87 12.13 7.00
CA ALA A 27 8.66 12.68 8.11
C ALA A 27 8.40 11.97 9.45
N ASN A 28 7.25 11.30 9.60
CA ASN A 28 6.88 10.55 10.80
C ASN A 28 7.26 9.06 10.69
N PHE A 29 7.80 8.60 9.56
CA PHE A 29 8.24 7.23 9.37
C PHE A 29 9.75 7.13 9.49
N ASN A 30 10.24 6.22 10.32
CA ASN A 30 11.67 5.95 10.46
C ASN A 30 11.93 4.46 10.61
N PHE A 31 12.93 3.97 9.89
CA PHE A 31 13.51 2.66 10.15
C PHE A 31 14.37 2.71 11.43
N THR A 32 14.30 1.68 12.25
CA THR A 32 15.26 1.51 13.35
C THR A 32 16.66 1.30 12.78
N GLU A 33 17.71 1.69 13.51
CA GLU A 33 19.10 1.51 13.03
C GLU A 33 19.39 0.07 12.61
N SER A 34 18.93 -0.92 13.38
CA SER A 34 19.12 -2.34 13.08
C SER A 34 18.39 -2.85 11.82
N SER A 35 17.34 -2.14 11.39
CA SER A 35 16.53 -2.52 10.23
C SER A 35 17.05 -1.95 8.90
N LYS A 36 17.82 -0.85 8.92
CA LYS A 36 18.24 -0.13 7.71
C LYS A 36 19.01 -1.01 6.72
N GLU A 37 19.91 -1.86 7.22
CA GLU A 37 20.71 -2.77 6.39
C GLU A 37 19.91 -3.96 5.82
N GLN A 38 18.74 -4.25 6.41
CA GLN A 38 17.87 -5.34 6.00
C GLN A 38 16.77 -4.87 5.04
N VAL A 39 16.77 -3.62 4.62
CA VAL A 39 15.77 -3.07 3.72
C VAL A 39 16.40 -2.78 2.36
N LYS A 40 15.80 -3.34 1.30
CA LYS A 40 16.14 -3.02 -0.08
C LYS A 40 15.00 -2.26 -0.73
N THR A 41 15.37 -1.29 -1.58
CA THR A 41 14.41 -0.55 -2.41
C THR A 41 14.38 -1.14 -3.82
N TYR A 42 13.19 -1.43 -4.32
CA TYR A 42 12.92 -1.71 -5.73
C TYR A 42 12.11 -0.55 -6.31
N ARG A 43 12.63 0.04 -7.38
CA ARG A 43 11.98 1.13 -8.13
C ARG A 43 11.09 0.51 -9.20
N ASP A 44 9.80 0.44 -8.91
CA ASP A 44 8.77 -0.12 -9.79
C ASP A 44 8.22 0.97 -10.71
N GLN A 45 8.63 0.91 -11.99
CA GLN A 45 8.17 1.83 -13.04
C GLN A 45 7.04 1.23 -13.88
N ALA A 46 6.68 -0.04 -13.66
CA ALA A 46 5.66 -0.72 -14.45
C ALA A 46 4.26 -0.43 -13.90
N THR A 47 3.93 0.82 -13.64
CA THR A 47 2.70 1.24 -12.95
C THR A 47 1.68 1.82 -13.93
N ASP A 48 0.39 1.56 -13.68
CA ASP A 48 -0.70 2.13 -14.50
C ASP A 48 -0.76 3.66 -14.41
N SER A 49 -0.30 4.26 -13.30
CA SER A 49 -0.24 5.71 -13.11
C SER A 49 0.95 6.36 -13.81
N LYS A 50 1.93 5.58 -14.30
CA LYS A 50 3.24 6.01 -14.80
C LYS A 50 4.18 6.62 -13.75
N ASP A 51 3.68 6.89 -12.56
CA ASP A 51 4.48 7.32 -11.42
C ASP A 51 5.33 6.15 -10.92
N GLU A 52 6.61 6.41 -10.64
CA GLU A 52 7.47 5.42 -9.99
C GLU A 52 6.95 5.12 -8.57
N MET A 53 6.87 3.83 -8.23
CA MET A 53 6.66 3.37 -6.87
C MET A 53 7.97 2.79 -6.32
N GLN A 54 8.47 3.35 -5.24
CA GLN A 54 9.65 2.85 -4.55
C GLN A 54 9.19 1.88 -3.46
N ARG A 55 9.29 0.58 -3.74
CA ARG A 55 8.88 -0.49 -2.82
C ARG A 55 10.06 -0.88 -1.95
N GLN A 56 9.93 -0.71 -0.64
CA GLN A 56 10.95 -1.04 0.34
C GLN A 56 10.53 -2.31 1.08
N PHE A 57 11.38 -3.32 1.04
CA PHE A 57 11.08 -4.65 1.56
C PHE A 57 12.24 -5.24 2.35
N CYS A 58 11.91 -6.10 3.30
CA CYS A 58 12.88 -6.85 4.08
C CYS A 58 13.60 -7.86 3.20
N THR A 59 14.92 -7.82 3.16
CA THR A 59 15.75 -8.75 2.37
C THR A 59 15.77 -10.17 2.91
N ASN A 60 15.41 -10.35 4.18
CA ASN A 60 15.35 -11.67 4.83
C ASN A 60 14.06 -12.43 4.51
N CYS A 61 12.89 -11.76 4.58
CA CYS A 61 11.59 -12.42 4.42
C CYS A 61 10.77 -11.96 3.21
N GLY A 62 11.23 -10.93 2.49
CA GLY A 62 10.53 -10.38 1.31
C GLY A 62 9.32 -9.50 1.61
N SER A 63 8.95 -9.30 2.88
CA SER A 63 7.79 -8.48 3.24
C SER A 63 8.00 -7.01 2.86
N CYS A 64 7.05 -6.42 2.14
CA CYS A 64 7.05 -4.99 1.83
C CYS A 64 6.61 -4.19 3.06
N VAL A 65 7.47 -3.29 3.53
CA VAL A 65 7.29 -2.57 4.80
C VAL A 65 7.00 -1.09 4.60
N LEU A 66 7.42 -0.52 3.47
CA LEU A 66 7.15 0.86 3.11
C LEU A 66 7.07 0.98 1.58
N ILE A 67 6.16 1.82 1.11
CA ILE A 67 6.11 2.26 -0.28
C ILE A 67 6.10 3.79 -0.29
N THR A 68 6.93 4.39 -1.14
CA THR A 68 6.86 5.83 -1.46
C THR A 68 6.65 5.99 -2.96
N THR A 69 6.24 7.19 -3.38
CA THR A 69 5.97 7.48 -4.79
C THR A 69 6.33 8.91 -5.13
N ASP A 70 6.77 9.13 -6.36
CA ASP A 70 7.10 10.46 -6.87
C ASP A 70 5.85 11.33 -7.07
N HIS A 71 4.66 10.71 -7.13
CA HIS A 71 3.37 11.41 -7.18
C HIS A 71 3.15 12.30 -5.96
N ASN A 72 3.52 11.81 -4.78
CA ASN A 72 3.43 12.54 -3.52
C ASN A 72 4.57 12.11 -2.59
N THR A 73 5.66 12.88 -2.65
CA THR A 73 6.89 12.62 -1.91
C THR A 73 6.77 12.89 -0.40
N SER A 74 5.65 13.46 0.06
CA SER A 74 5.41 13.76 1.47
C SER A 74 4.74 12.61 2.25
N VAL A 75 4.35 11.53 1.57
CA VAL A 75 3.55 10.44 2.16
C VAL A 75 4.32 9.12 2.15
N ALA A 76 4.27 8.44 3.30
CA ALA A 76 4.59 7.03 3.44
C ALA A 76 3.32 6.19 3.28
N ILE A 77 3.36 5.21 2.38
CA ILE A 77 2.31 4.22 2.19
C ILE A 77 2.75 2.94 2.90
N VAL A 78 2.02 2.54 3.94
CA VAL A 78 2.39 1.42 4.81
C VAL A 78 1.43 0.25 4.56
N PRO A 79 1.92 -0.92 4.10
CA PRO A 79 1.11 -2.13 4.03
C PRO A 79 0.66 -2.57 5.42
N VAL A 80 -0.64 -2.59 5.70
CA VAL A 80 -1.13 -2.78 7.07
C VAL A 80 -0.87 -4.17 7.65
N GLY A 81 -0.66 -5.16 6.77
CA GLY A 81 -0.32 -6.53 7.18
C GLY A 81 1.07 -6.67 7.83
N THR A 82 1.92 -5.63 7.79
CA THR A 82 3.23 -5.62 8.45
C THR A 82 3.23 -4.88 9.78
N MET A 83 2.07 -4.38 10.23
CA MET A 83 1.94 -3.61 11.46
C MET A 83 1.38 -4.46 12.60
N ASP A 84 1.95 -4.34 13.79
CA ASP A 84 1.49 -5.02 15.01
C ASP A 84 0.24 -4.36 15.66
N CYS A 85 -0.51 -3.55 14.92
CA CYS A 85 -1.55 -2.70 15.50
C CYS A 85 -2.84 -3.47 15.87
N GLY A 86 -3.38 -3.16 17.06
CA GLY A 86 -4.80 -2.84 17.30
C GLY A 86 -5.86 -3.94 17.44
N GLY A 87 -5.54 -5.23 17.27
CA GLY A 87 -6.53 -6.31 17.48
C GLY A 87 -7.63 -6.36 16.39
N GLN A 88 -8.88 -6.65 16.74
CA GLN A 88 -9.97 -6.60 15.76
C GLN A 88 -10.47 -5.16 15.55
N GLY A 89 -10.62 -4.73 14.29
CA GLY A 89 -11.32 -3.50 13.94
C GLY A 89 -10.51 -2.19 13.98
N TRP A 90 -9.22 -2.24 14.33
CA TRP A 90 -8.35 -1.05 14.25
C TRP A 90 -8.15 -0.55 12.81
N TRP A 91 -8.25 -1.47 11.85
CA TRP A 91 -8.20 -1.19 10.43
C TRP A 91 -9.40 -1.81 9.72
N LYS A 92 -10.09 -1.00 8.92
CA LYS A 92 -11.13 -1.37 7.98
C LYS A 92 -11.03 -0.48 6.75
N PRO A 93 -11.16 -1.01 5.54
CA PRO A 93 -11.05 -0.18 4.35
C PRO A 93 -12.19 0.85 4.31
N GLU A 94 -11.84 2.08 3.95
CA GLU A 94 -12.78 3.16 3.65
C GLU A 94 -12.96 3.31 2.14
N ILE A 95 -11.93 2.96 1.37
CA ILE A 95 -11.85 3.14 -0.07
C ILE A 95 -11.33 1.87 -0.73
N GLU A 96 -11.93 1.47 -1.85
CA GLU A 96 -11.40 0.50 -2.80
C GLU A 96 -11.06 1.22 -4.11
N CYS A 97 -9.82 1.12 -4.59
CA CYS A 97 -9.40 1.69 -5.87
C CYS A 97 -8.94 0.62 -6.86
N GLN A 98 -8.95 0.99 -8.15
CA GLN A 98 -8.61 0.09 -9.26
C GLN A 98 -9.56 -1.13 -9.31
N CYS A 99 -10.84 -0.90 -8.97
CA CYS A 99 -11.87 -1.94 -8.88
C CYS A 99 -12.12 -2.65 -10.20
N ASN A 100 -11.75 -2.05 -11.34
CA ASN A 100 -11.75 -2.70 -12.65
C ASN A 100 -10.84 -3.94 -12.72
N ASN A 101 -9.84 -4.05 -11.83
CA ASN A 101 -8.94 -5.18 -11.71
C ASN A 101 -9.28 -6.11 -10.52
N LYS A 102 -10.33 -5.78 -9.74
CA LYS A 102 -10.78 -6.59 -8.62
C LYS A 102 -11.22 -7.95 -9.13
N LYS A 103 -10.79 -9.02 -8.46
CA LYS A 103 -11.16 -10.37 -8.85
C LYS A 103 -12.64 -10.62 -8.57
N ASP A 104 -13.30 -11.31 -9.48
CA ASP A 104 -14.72 -11.65 -9.42
C ASP A 104 -15.12 -12.43 -8.15
N TRP A 105 -14.21 -13.25 -7.63
CA TRP A 105 -14.40 -13.98 -6.37
C TRP A 105 -14.20 -13.13 -5.10
N MET A 106 -13.72 -11.88 -5.21
CA MET A 106 -13.55 -11.00 -4.04
C MET A 106 -14.86 -10.28 -3.70
N ALA A 107 -15.36 -10.51 -2.49
CA ALA A 107 -16.50 -9.76 -1.97
C ALA A 107 -16.21 -8.25 -1.89
N LYS A 108 -17.26 -7.44 -1.98
CA LYS A 108 -17.20 -6.00 -1.66
C LYS A 108 -16.97 -5.82 -0.16
N TYR A 109 -16.09 -4.90 0.21
CA TYR A 109 -15.94 -4.55 1.62
C TYR A 109 -17.10 -3.64 2.01
N ALA A 110 -17.76 -3.92 3.13
CA ALA A 110 -18.95 -3.17 3.52
C ALA A 110 -18.60 -1.72 3.87
N GLY A 111 -19.34 -0.77 3.29
CA GLY A 111 -19.18 0.66 3.58
C GLY A 111 -18.01 1.35 2.89
N THR A 112 -17.34 0.70 1.94
CA THR A 112 -16.26 1.31 1.15
C THR A 112 -16.80 2.17 0.01
N GLN A 113 -16.08 3.26 -0.29
CA GLN A 113 -16.21 3.97 -1.55
C GLN A 113 -15.41 3.22 -2.62
N MET A 114 -16.07 2.81 -3.70
CA MET A 114 -15.43 2.05 -4.78
C MET A 114 -15.11 2.95 -5.97
N HIS A 115 -13.87 2.87 -6.45
CA HIS A 115 -13.39 3.58 -7.62
C HIS A 115 -12.76 2.61 -8.62
N ASP A 116 -13.16 2.72 -9.88
CA ASP A 116 -12.57 1.91 -10.96
C ASP A 116 -11.10 2.24 -11.21
N ARG A 117 -10.62 3.43 -10.79
CA ARG A 117 -9.24 3.91 -10.89
C ARG A 117 -8.80 4.55 -9.57
N ASN A 118 -7.60 5.12 -9.52
CA ASN A 118 -7.15 5.86 -8.35
C ASN A 118 -8.09 7.05 -8.10
N PRO A 119 -8.61 7.23 -6.87
CA PRO A 119 -9.40 8.40 -6.54
C PRO A 119 -8.53 9.68 -6.60
N THR A 120 -9.11 10.77 -7.08
CA THR A 120 -8.54 12.10 -6.91
C THR A 120 -8.85 12.58 -5.51
N PHE A 121 -7.84 12.66 -4.66
CA PHE A 121 -7.96 13.34 -3.38
C PHE A 121 -7.81 14.84 -3.66
N GLY A 122 -8.88 15.60 -3.41
CA GLY A 122 -8.87 17.06 -3.54
C GLY A 122 -8.04 17.73 -2.46
#